data_AF-T1A8Q7-F1
#
_entry.id   AF-T1A8Q7-F1
#
_cell.length_a   1.000
_cell.length_b   1.000
_cell.length_c   1.000
_cell.angle_alpha   90.00
_cell.angle_beta   90.00
_cell.angle_gamma   90.00
#
_symmetry.space_group_name_H-M   'P 1'
#
loop_
_entity.id
_entity.type
_entity.pdbx_description
1 polymer ?
#
loop_
_entity_poly.entity_id
_entity_poly.type
_entity_poly.pdbx_seq_one_letter_code
_entity_poly.pdbx_strand_id
1 'polypeptide(L)'
;GDIETLREDLGRHNALDKLIGARVRAGTDLTAGWVLLTSRASFEMVQKCAATGITFVAALSAPTALAVRLARESGLTLVAFAREGQHVVYAHPERLVNESADNSTL
;
A
#
# COMPACT_ATOMS: atom_id res chain seq x y z
N GLY A 1 -5.60 -9.15 9.42
CA GLY A 1 -5.69 -9.43 7.97
C GLY A 1 -4.63 -10.43 7.60
N ASP A 2 -4.83 -11.16 6.50
CA ASP A 2 -3.95 -12.25 6.06
C ASP A 2 -3.07 -11.84 4.87
N ILE A 3 -1.92 -12.50 4.70
CA ILE A 3 -1.05 -12.28 3.53
C ILE A 3 -1.47 -13.27 2.43
N GLU A 4 -2.15 -12.77 1.40
CA GLU A 4 -2.62 -13.62 0.28
C GLU A 4 -1.51 -14.02 -0.71
N THR A 5 -0.53 -13.15 -0.93
CA THR A 5 0.56 -13.41 -1.87
C THR A 5 1.79 -12.60 -1.46
N LEU A 6 2.95 -13.26 -1.45
CA LEU A 6 4.24 -12.64 -1.15
C LEU A 6 5.21 -12.84 -2.30
N ARG A 7 5.95 -11.79 -2.66
CA ARG A 7 7.04 -11.84 -3.65
C ARG A 7 8.21 -11.01 -3.17
N GLU A 8 9.39 -11.52 -3.44
CA GLU A 8 10.66 -10.89 -3.08
C GLU A 8 11.57 -10.74 -4.31
N ASP A 9 12.46 -9.77 -4.21
CA ASP A 9 13.53 -9.51 -5.16
C ASP A 9 14.58 -8.59 -4.53
N LEU A 10 15.80 -8.60 -5.06
CA LEU A 10 16.84 -7.63 -4.69
C LEU A 10 16.41 -6.20 -5.05
N GLY A 11 15.67 -6.03 -6.15
CA GLY A 11 15.10 -4.77 -6.59
C GLY A 11 13.63 -4.61 -6.18
N ARG A 12 13.32 -3.58 -5.37
CA ARG A 12 11.95 -3.27 -4.93
C ARG A 12 10.92 -3.15 -6.05
N HIS A 13 11.31 -2.64 -7.22
CA HIS A 13 10.41 -2.54 -8.38
C HIS A 13 10.05 -3.91 -8.92
N ASN A 14 11.03 -4.82 -9.02
CA ASN A 14 10.83 -6.18 -9.49
C ASN A 14 9.99 -6.99 -8.49
N ALA A 15 10.20 -6.80 -7.19
CA ALA A 15 9.39 -7.44 -6.16
C ALA A 15 7.90 -7.07 -6.33
N LEU A 16 7.61 -5.78 -6.54
CA LEU A 16 6.26 -5.30 -6.82
C LEU A 16 5.70 -5.85 -8.14
N ASP A 17 6.49 -5.84 -9.23
CA ASP A 17 6.06 -6.37 -10.53
C ASP A 17 5.74 -7.86 -10.47
N LYS A 18 6.55 -8.65 -9.74
CA LYS A 18 6.29 -10.07 -9.50
C LYS A 18 4.99 -10.28 -8.73
N LEU A 19 4.70 -9.43 -7.74
CA LEU A 19 3.47 -9.49 -6.95
C LEU A 19 2.26 -9.21 -7.83
N ILE A 20 2.27 -8.07 -8.53
CA ILE A 20 1.21 -7.66 -9.45
C ILE A 20 0.99 -8.75 -10.51
N GLY A 21 2.06 -9.18 -11.18
CA GLY A 21 1.99 -10.20 -12.22
C GLY A 21 1.46 -11.54 -11.72
N ALA A 22 1.79 -11.95 -10.48
CA ALA A 22 1.25 -13.16 -9.88
C ALA A 22 -0.27 -13.06 -9.64
N ARG A 23 -0.75 -11.93 -9.12
CA ARG A 23 -2.17 -11.66 -8.86
C ARG A 23 -2.98 -11.57 -10.16
N VAL A 24 -2.46 -10.89 -11.18
CA VAL A 24 -3.07 -10.82 -12.52
C VAL A 24 -3.20 -12.22 -13.13
N ARG A 25 -2.14 -13.03 -13.08
CA ARG A 25 -2.20 -14.41 -13.61
C ARG A 25 -3.17 -15.31 -12.85
N ALA A 26 -3.39 -15.05 -11.56
CA ALA A 26 -4.37 -15.76 -10.77
C ALA A 26 -5.82 -15.30 -11.02
N GLY A 27 -6.05 -14.31 -11.88
CA GLY A 27 -7.39 -13.78 -12.17
C GLY A 27 -8.02 -13.05 -10.98
N THR A 28 -7.19 -12.55 -10.07
CA THR A 28 -7.66 -11.92 -8.83
C THR A 28 -7.98 -10.45 -9.02
N ASP A 29 -8.99 -9.97 -8.29
CA ASP A 29 -9.30 -8.55 -8.22
C ASP A 29 -8.21 -7.81 -7.42
N LEU A 30 -7.55 -6.85 -8.07
CA LEU A 30 -6.49 -6.02 -7.47
C LEU A 30 -7.04 -4.81 -6.72
N THR A 31 -8.32 -4.48 -6.90
CA THR A 31 -9.00 -3.42 -6.15
C THR A 31 -9.39 -3.88 -4.74
N ALA A 32 -9.45 -5.20 -4.54
CA ALA A 32 -9.66 -5.82 -3.25
C ALA A 32 -8.33 -5.96 -2.48
N GLY A 33 -8.25 -5.32 -1.31
CA GLY A 33 -7.11 -5.42 -0.40
C GLY A 33 -6.08 -4.29 -0.53
N TRP A 34 -4.84 -4.57 -0.18
CA TRP A 34 -3.77 -3.58 -0.08
C TRP A 34 -2.38 -4.21 -0.27
N VAL A 35 -1.40 -3.38 -0.63
CA VAL A 35 0.00 -3.79 -0.80
C VAL A 35 0.87 -3.30 0.35
N LEU A 36 1.68 -4.19 0.91
CA LEU A 36 2.74 -3.87 1.86
C LEU A 36 4.10 -3.83 1.16
N LEU A 37 4.85 -2.73 1.33
CA LEU A 37 6.20 -2.55 0.80
C LEU A 37 7.21 -2.46 1.95
N THR A 38 8.26 -3.27 1.91
CA THR A 38 9.37 -3.21 2.86
C THR A 38 10.37 -2.09 2.55
N SER A 39 10.23 -1.43 1.39
CA SER A 39 11.08 -0.35 0.93
C SER A 39 10.42 1.03 1.09
N ARG A 40 11.12 2.08 0.64
CA ARG A 40 10.50 3.36 0.31
C ARG A 40 9.47 3.19 -0.81
N ALA A 41 8.43 4.01 -0.82
CA ALA A 41 7.52 4.13 -1.95
C ALA A 41 8.03 5.21 -2.93
N SER A 42 8.58 4.78 -4.07
CA SER A 42 8.94 5.68 -5.17
C SER A 42 7.71 6.09 -5.98
N PHE A 43 7.85 7.11 -6.82
CA PHE A 43 6.81 7.51 -7.77
C PHE A 43 6.40 6.33 -8.68
N GLU A 44 7.38 5.63 -9.25
CA GLU A 44 7.15 4.50 -10.15
C GLU A 44 6.42 3.35 -9.46
N MET A 45 6.68 3.10 -8.17
CA MET A 45 5.95 2.09 -7.40
C MET A 45 4.48 2.47 -7.23
N VAL A 46 4.20 3.72 -6.83
CA VAL A 46 2.82 4.21 -6.70
C VAL A 46 2.12 4.20 -8.07
N GLN A 47 2.83 4.56 -9.14
CA GLN A 47 2.29 4.54 -10.49
C GLN A 47 1.87 3.14 -10.94
N LYS A 48 2.69 2.12 -10.68
CA LYS A 48 2.35 0.74 -10.99
C LYS A 48 1.13 0.27 -10.22
N CYS A 49 1.04 0.59 -8.93
CA CYS A 49 -0.14 0.28 -8.12
C CYS A 49 -1.40 0.97 -8.67
N ALA A 50 -1.36 2.27 -8.86
CA ALA A 50 -2.50 3.04 -9.37
C ALA A 50 -2.94 2.56 -10.76
N ALA A 51 -1.99 2.31 -11.68
CA ALA A 51 -2.28 1.85 -13.03
C ALA A 51 -2.88 0.44 -13.09
N THR A 52 -2.74 -0.36 -12.03
CA THR A 52 -3.28 -1.73 -11.95
C THR A 52 -4.52 -1.82 -11.06
N GLY A 53 -5.05 -0.68 -10.62
CA GLY A 53 -6.27 -0.62 -9.80
C GLY A 53 -6.04 -0.87 -8.31
N ILE A 54 -4.79 -1.04 -7.85
CA ILE A 54 -4.49 -1.15 -6.42
C ILE A 54 -4.80 0.20 -5.76
N THR A 55 -5.73 0.20 -4.81
CA THR A 55 -6.21 1.44 -4.16
C THR A 55 -5.52 1.80 -2.85
N PHE A 56 -4.69 0.90 -2.31
CA PHE A 56 -4.04 1.10 -1.01
C PHE A 56 -2.60 0.55 -1.00
N VAL A 57 -1.65 1.40 -0.60
CA VAL A 57 -0.25 1.04 -0.37
C VAL A 57 0.19 1.45 1.04
N ALA A 58 0.73 0.49 1.80
CA ALA A 58 1.46 0.72 3.03
C ALA A 58 2.96 0.48 2.79
N ALA A 59 3.81 1.39 3.25
CA ALA A 59 5.27 1.26 3.19
C ALA A 59 5.91 1.31 4.59
N LEU A 60 6.93 0.48 4.83
CA LEU A 60 7.70 0.53 6.09
C LEU A 60 8.61 1.76 6.16
N SER A 61 8.93 2.39 5.03
CA SER A 61 9.83 3.54 4.91
C SER A 61 9.18 4.71 4.18
N ALA A 62 9.82 5.89 4.24
CA ALA A 62 9.30 7.14 3.67
C ALA A 62 8.94 7.05 2.17
N PRO A 63 7.86 7.73 1.72
CA PRO A 63 7.58 7.94 0.32
C PRO A 63 8.38 9.12 -0.24
N THR A 64 8.51 9.22 -1.56
CA THR A 64 9.00 10.47 -2.19
C THR A 64 7.87 11.50 -2.33
N ALA A 65 8.20 12.79 -2.39
CA ALA A 65 7.19 13.85 -2.57
C ALA A 65 6.36 13.65 -3.86
N LEU A 66 6.98 13.16 -4.93
CA LEU A 66 6.29 12.88 -6.18
C LEU A 66 5.35 11.65 -6.05
N ALA A 67 5.73 10.63 -5.28
CA ALA A 67 4.85 9.51 -4.96
C ALA A 67 3.60 9.96 -4.17
N VAL A 68 3.77 10.87 -3.20
CA VAL A 68 2.65 11.44 -2.43
C VAL A 68 1.70 12.23 -3.34
N ARG A 69 2.22 13.06 -4.26
CA ARG A 69 1.37 13.77 -5.23
C ARG A 69 0.56 12.81 -6.09
N LEU A 70 1.22 11.82 -6.67
CA LEU A 70 0.54 10.83 -7.51
C LEU A 70 -0.54 10.06 -6.72
N ALA A 71 -0.26 9.67 -5.48
CA ALA A 71 -1.25 9.01 -4.64
C ALA A 71 -2.52 9.87 -4.46
N ARG A 72 -2.35 11.18 -4.22
CA ARG A 72 -3.45 12.15 -4.09
C ARG A 72 -4.24 12.35 -5.39
N GLU A 73 -3.55 12.37 -6.52
CA GLU A 73 -4.19 12.57 -7.82
C GLU A 73 -4.93 11.30 -8.31
N SER A 74 -4.43 10.13 -7.93
CA SER A 74 -5.00 8.83 -8.35
C SER A 74 -6.07 8.28 -7.42
N GLY A 75 -6.35 8.91 -6.28
CA GLY A 75 -7.28 8.37 -5.30
C GLY A 75 -6.70 7.20 -4.48
N LEU A 76 -5.39 6.96 -4.53
CA LEU A 76 -4.70 5.86 -3.86
C LEU A 76 -4.37 6.23 -2.41
N THR A 77 -4.79 5.40 -1.47
CA THR A 77 -4.40 5.54 -0.06
C THR A 77 -2.93 5.18 0.12
N LEU A 78 -2.14 6.14 0.58
CA LEU A 78 -0.70 5.96 0.81
C LEU A 78 -0.36 6.16 2.28
N VAL A 79 0.10 5.09 2.91
CA VAL A 79 0.58 5.07 4.28
C VAL A 79 2.07 4.75 4.29
N ALA A 80 2.83 5.39 5.17
CA ALA A 80 4.24 5.07 5.37
C ALA A 80 4.62 5.01 6.85
N PHE A 81 5.84 4.52 7.11
CA PHE A 81 6.31 4.21 8.46
C PHE A 81 5.36 3.26 9.20
N ALA A 82 4.71 2.35 8.46
CA ALA A 82 3.79 1.37 9.03
C ALA A 82 4.57 0.42 9.94
N ARG A 83 4.23 0.42 11.23
CA ARG A 83 4.79 -0.43 12.29
C ARG A 83 3.68 -0.77 13.26
N GLU A 84 3.95 -1.66 14.19
CA GLU A 84 3.00 -1.96 15.26
C GLU A 84 2.58 -0.67 15.99
N GLY A 85 1.27 -0.40 16.01
CA GLY A 85 0.67 0.77 16.65
C GLY A 85 1.02 2.13 16.03
N GLN A 86 1.76 2.21 14.92
CA GLN A 86 2.24 3.47 14.36
C GLN A 86 2.19 3.48 12.83
N HIS A 87 1.70 4.59 12.26
CA HIS A 87 1.75 4.85 10.83
C HIS A 87 1.54 6.34 10.55
N VAL A 88 1.93 6.78 9.34
CA VAL A 88 1.67 8.14 8.85
C VAL A 88 0.91 8.07 7.54
N VAL A 89 -0.23 8.75 7.47
CA VAL A 89 -1.07 8.81 6.26
C VAL A 89 -0.67 10.01 5.41
N TYR A 90 -0.37 9.77 4.13
CA TYR A 90 0.06 10.81 3.18
C TYR A 90 -1.02 11.20 2.17
N ALA A 91 -1.95 10.27 1.87
CA ALA A 91 -3.04 10.48 0.91
C ALA A 91 -4.23 9.56 1.25
N HIS A 92 -5.44 10.06 0.99
CA HIS A 92 -6.72 9.33 1.04
C HIS A 92 -6.96 8.50 2.33
N PRO A 93 -7.03 9.14 3.53
CA PRO A 93 -7.26 8.46 4.80
C PRO A 93 -8.62 7.76 4.90
N GLU A 94 -9.59 8.09 4.05
CA GLU A 94 -10.97 7.61 4.11
C GLU A 94 -11.14 6.08 4.02
N ARG A 95 -10.11 5.34 3.57
CA ARG A 95 -10.11 3.86 3.57
C ARG A 95 -9.59 3.23 4.86
N LEU A 96 -9.08 4.03 5.80
CA LEU A 96 -8.67 3.54 7.11
C LEU A 96 -9.87 3.53 8.04
N VAL A 97 -10.16 2.37 8.63
CA VAL A 97 -11.11 2.26 9.72
C VAL A 97 -10.31 2.42 11.01
N ASN A 98 -10.57 3.49 11.75
CA ASN A 98 -10.08 3.59 13.12
C ASN A 98 -10.95 2.68 13.97
N GLU A 99 -10.37 1.63 14.54
CA GLU A 99 -10.96 1.05 15.74
C GLU A 99 -10.88 2.15 16.81
N SER A 100 -12.03 2.77 17.07
CA SER A 100 -12.18 3.53 18.29
C SER A 100 -11.88 2.56 19.41
N ALA A 101 -10.88 2.86 20.24
CA ALA A 101 -10.74 2.18 21.51
C ALA A 101 -12.06 2.42 22.25
N ASP A 102 -12.94 1.42 22.24
CA ASP A 102 -14.12 1.38 23.05
C ASP A 102 -13.65 1.26 24.50
N ASN A 103 -13.28 2.40 25.07
CA ASN A 103 -12.88 2.53 26.47
C ASN A 103 -14.13 2.73 27.33
N SER A 104 -15.10 1.85 27.11
CA SER A 104 -16.28 1.66 27.95
C SER A 104 -16.26 0.21 28.42
N THR A 105 -15.52 -0.07 29.48
CA THR A 105 -15.99 -0.82 30.65
C THR A 105 -14.96 -0.66 31.76
N LEU A 106 -15.43 -0.06 32.86
CA LEU A 106 -14.84 -0.07 34.19
C LEU A 106 -14.66 -1.49 34.73
#